data_AF-A0A956UK80-F1
#
_entry.id   AF-A0A956UK80-F1
#
_cell.length_a   1.000
_cell.length_b   1.000
_cell.length_c   1.000
_cell.angle_alpha   90.00
_cell.angle_beta   90.00
_cell.angle_gamma   90.00
#
_symmetry.space_group_name_H-M   'P 1'
#
loop_
_entity.id
_entity.type
_entity.pdbx_description
1 polymer ?
#
loop_
_entity_poly.entity_id
_entity_poly.type
_entity_poly.pdbx_seq_one_letter_code
_entity_poly.pdbx_strand_id
1 'polypeptide(L)'
;ASSVSVPVIADADTGYGNEANVARTIGVYERAGVAALHIEDQEWPKRCGFLEGKRVIPAEDMELKVRAAVAARTDPSLVIIARTDALQPNGWDDAMARARRYRAAGADMVFVDGLKSREVIIRAASDLAGIPQLLNTWLVTPQEARDLGFAVYIHLGVMLRHFADFRAQLQELKQTGAIALAESDATVEPVTRVLSGG
;
A
#
# COMPACT_ATOMS: atom_id res chain seq x y z
N ALA A 1 -0.55 -12.68 -9.19
CA ALA A 1 -1.98 -12.34 -9.19
C ALA A 1 -2.81 -13.31 -10.05
N SER A 2 -2.17 -14.09 -10.92
CA SER A 2 -2.79 -15.13 -11.75
C SER A 2 -3.54 -16.28 -11.04
N SER A 3 -3.54 -16.32 -9.71
CA SER A 3 -4.21 -17.37 -8.92
C SER A 3 -5.56 -16.93 -8.34
N VAL A 4 -5.99 -15.68 -8.60
CA VAL A 4 -7.26 -15.13 -8.12
C VAL A 4 -7.97 -14.37 -9.23
N SER A 5 -9.29 -14.26 -9.14
CA SER A 5 -10.13 -13.48 -10.08
C SER A 5 -10.36 -12.04 -9.64
N VAL A 6 -9.95 -11.69 -8.41
CA VAL A 6 -10.06 -10.33 -7.87
C VAL A 6 -8.84 -9.47 -8.27
N PRO A 7 -9.02 -8.16 -8.52
CA PRO A 7 -7.90 -7.27 -8.78
C PRO A 7 -6.90 -7.24 -7.62
N VAL A 8 -5.61 -7.43 -7.93
CA VAL A 8 -4.53 -7.37 -6.94
C VAL A 8 -3.78 -6.05 -7.06
N ILE A 9 -3.70 -5.32 -5.95
CA ILE A 9 -2.83 -4.16 -5.79
C ILE A 9 -1.58 -4.61 -5.04
N ALA A 10 -0.40 -4.36 -5.60
CA ALA A 10 0.86 -4.86 -5.08
C ALA A 10 1.83 -3.74 -4.66
N ASP A 11 2.54 -3.95 -3.56
CA ASP A 11 3.68 -3.12 -3.17
C ASP A 11 4.88 -3.43 -4.08
N ALA A 12 5.54 -2.39 -4.59
CA ALA A 12 6.77 -2.49 -5.37
C ALA A 12 7.93 -1.73 -4.72
N ASP A 13 7.82 -1.41 -3.42
CA ASP A 13 8.82 -0.71 -2.63
C ASP A 13 9.30 0.57 -3.36
N THR A 14 10.62 0.74 -3.51
CA THR A 14 11.25 1.86 -4.21
C THR A 14 11.47 1.61 -5.71
N GLY A 15 10.87 0.54 -6.26
CA GLY A 15 11.09 0.08 -7.64
C GLY A 15 12.40 -0.68 -7.84
N TYR A 16 13.00 -1.19 -6.76
CA TYR A 16 14.17 -2.08 -6.75
C TYR A 16 15.44 -1.52 -7.43
N GLY A 17 15.60 -0.19 -7.45
CA GLY A 17 16.79 0.47 -7.97
C GLY A 17 16.47 1.80 -8.65
N ASN A 18 17.06 2.02 -9.82
CA ASN A 18 16.86 3.22 -10.63
C ASN A 18 15.72 3.03 -11.66
N GLU A 19 15.59 3.94 -12.62
CA GLU A 19 14.57 3.96 -13.66
C GLU A 19 14.53 2.66 -14.49
N ALA A 20 15.69 2.07 -14.79
CA ALA A 20 15.76 0.80 -15.51
C ALA A 20 15.20 -0.36 -14.67
N ASN A 21 15.46 -0.36 -13.35
CA ASN A 21 14.87 -1.32 -12.43
C ASN A 21 13.36 -1.14 -12.33
N VAL A 22 12.88 0.10 -12.26
CA VAL A 22 11.45 0.42 -12.26
C VAL A 22 10.78 -0.10 -13.53
N ALA A 23 11.33 0.19 -14.71
CA ALA A 23 10.80 -0.30 -15.98
C ALA A 23 10.70 -1.83 -16.02
N ARG A 24 11.75 -2.53 -15.56
CA ARG A 24 11.73 -3.99 -15.43
C ARG A 24 10.65 -4.47 -14.47
N THR A 25 10.45 -3.77 -13.36
CA THR A 25 9.46 -4.09 -12.33
C THR A 25 8.05 -4.01 -12.87
N ILE A 26 7.73 -2.94 -13.62
CA ILE A 26 6.45 -2.77 -14.31
C ILE A 26 6.16 -3.98 -15.19
N GLY A 27 7.08 -4.32 -16.10
CA GLY A 27 6.88 -5.46 -16.99
C GLY A 27 6.72 -6.80 -16.25
N VAL A 28 7.41 -7.00 -15.12
CA VAL A 28 7.26 -8.22 -14.31
C VAL A 28 5.89 -8.28 -13.62
N TYR A 29 5.45 -7.18 -13.01
CA TYR A 29 4.17 -7.11 -12.28
C TYR A 29 2.98 -7.22 -13.25
N GLU A 30 3.06 -6.56 -14.40
CA GLU A 30 2.05 -6.65 -15.46
C GLU A 30 1.89 -8.08 -15.95
N ARG A 31 3.00 -8.78 -16.29
CA ARG A 31 2.96 -10.20 -16.68
C ARG A 31 2.43 -11.12 -15.58
N ALA A 32 2.56 -10.73 -14.31
CA ALA A 32 2.04 -11.49 -13.18
C ALA A 32 0.53 -11.28 -12.94
N GLY A 33 -0.12 -10.42 -13.76
CA GLY A 33 -1.54 -10.09 -13.71
C GLY A 33 -1.91 -9.09 -12.62
N VAL A 34 -0.95 -8.29 -12.14
CA VAL A 34 -1.20 -7.25 -11.13
C VAL A 34 -2.06 -6.14 -11.75
N ALA A 35 -3.11 -5.71 -11.06
CA ALA A 35 -4.02 -4.66 -11.53
C ALA A 35 -3.49 -3.25 -11.21
N ALA A 36 -2.79 -3.11 -10.08
CA ALA A 36 -2.16 -1.85 -9.70
C ALA A 36 -0.89 -2.11 -8.89
N LEU A 37 0.07 -1.21 -8.96
CA LEU A 37 1.23 -1.23 -8.06
C LEU A 37 1.59 0.16 -7.56
N HIS A 38 2.20 0.22 -6.37
CA HIS A 38 2.75 1.46 -5.85
C HIS A 38 4.28 1.41 -5.71
N ILE A 39 4.92 2.50 -6.16
CA ILE A 39 6.35 2.77 -5.97
C ILE A 39 6.53 3.98 -5.05
N GLU A 40 7.50 3.95 -4.15
CA GLU A 40 7.71 4.97 -3.10
C GLU A 40 9.03 5.74 -3.23
N ASP A 41 9.04 6.96 -2.67
CA ASP A 41 10.16 7.89 -2.70
C ASP A 41 11.17 7.72 -1.56
N GLN A 42 11.10 6.61 -0.81
CA GLN A 42 12.07 6.34 0.25
C GLN A 42 13.47 6.06 -0.32
N GLU A 43 14.48 6.49 0.43
CA GLU A 43 15.85 6.04 0.24
C GLU A 43 15.98 4.56 0.64
N TRP A 44 16.77 3.78 -0.10
CA TRP A 44 17.00 2.36 0.22
C TRP A 44 18.09 2.20 1.29
N PRO A 45 17.94 1.29 2.28
CA PRO A 45 16.81 0.40 2.51
C PRO A 45 15.60 1.15 3.09
N LYS A 46 14.42 0.87 2.50
CA LYS A 46 13.17 1.50 2.92
C LYS A 46 12.68 1.01 4.28
N ARG A 47 11.87 1.82 4.95
CA ARG A 47 11.22 1.50 6.23
C ARG A 47 9.70 1.49 6.08
N CYS A 48 9.01 0.82 6.99
CA CYS A 48 7.55 0.89 7.03
C CYS A 48 7.10 2.33 7.32
N GLY A 49 6.08 2.81 6.60
CA GLY A 49 5.65 4.21 6.67
C GLY A 49 5.12 4.70 8.03
N PHE A 50 4.75 3.76 8.91
CA PHE A 50 4.35 4.04 10.30
C PHE A 50 5.53 4.13 11.28
N LEU A 51 6.74 3.79 10.85
CA LEU A 51 7.96 3.86 11.67
C LEU A 51 8.68 5.20 11.50
N GLU A 52 9.52 5.53 12.48
CA GLU A 52 10.40 6.70 12.44
C GLU A 52 11.69 6.41 11.65
N GLY A 53 12.42 7.50 11.34
CA GLY A 53 13.73 7.45 10.70
C GLY A 53 13.66 7.18 9.20
N LYS A 54 12.56 7.56 8.55
CA LYS A 54 12.44 7.53 7.09
C LYS A 54 13.30 8.64 6.48
N ARG A 55 13.85 8.36 5.31
CA ARG A 55 14.50 9.35 4.45
C ARG A 55 13.92 9.18 3.06
N VAL A 56 13.77 10.29 2.35
CA VAL A 56 13.24 10.29 0.99
C VAL A 56 14.27 10.85 0.03
N ILE A 57 14.29 10.30 -1.18
CA ILE A 57 15.13 10.80 -2.27
C ILE A 57 14.64 12.20 -2.73
N PRO A 58 15.45 12.97 -3.47
CA PRO A 58 14.99 14.17 -4.14
C PRO A 58 13.69 13.93 -4.93
N ALA A 59 12.80 14.91 -4.92
CA ALA A 59 11.49 14.75 -5.55
C ALA A 59 11.62 14.50 -7.07
N GLU A 60 12.63 15.10 -7.68
CA GLU A 60 12.99 14.99 -9.09
C GLU A 60 13.42 13.56 -9.45
N ASP A 61 14.17 12.89 -8.58
CA ASP A 61 14.60 11.50 -8.80
C ASP A 61 13.41 10.55 -8.77
N MET A 62 12.49 10.75 -7.83
CA MET A 62 11.23 9.99 -7.81
C MET A 62 10.37 10.31 -9.04
N GLU A 63 10.34 11.56 -9.49
CA GLU A 63 9.62 11.97 -10.70
C GLU A 63 10.12 11.19 -11.94
N LEU A 64 11.43 11.04 -12.08
CA LEU A 64 12.04 10.24 -13.16
C LEU A 64 11.61 8.77 -13.08
N LYS A 65 11.58 8.19 -11.88
CA LYS A 65 11.08 6.82 -11.67
C LYS A 65 9.61 6.68 -12.07
N VAL A 66 8.76 7.64 -11.71
CA VAL A 66 7.34 7.65 -12.11
C VAL A 66 7.21 7.72 -13.63
N ARG A 67 7.94 8.62 -14.30
CA ARG A 67 7.94 8.70 -15.78
C ARG A 67 8.41 7.41 -16.42
N ALA A 68 9.45 6.78 -15.88
CA ALA A 68 9.95 5.50 -16.36
C ALA A 68 8.92 4.37 -16.18
N ALA A 69 8.19 4.37 -15.06
CA ALA A 69 7.12 3.41 -14.82
C ALA A 69 6.01 3.54 -15.86
N VAL A 70 5.55 4.77 -16.10
CA VAL A 70 4.48 5.08 -17.07
C VAL A 70 4.92 4.74 -18.49
N ALA A 71 6.17 5.03 -18.85
CA ALA A 71 6.72 4.71 -20.18
C ALA A 71 6.89 3.21 -20.42
N ALA A 72 7.15 2.43 -19.36
CA ALA A 72 7.35 0.98 -19.45
C ALA A 72 6.03 0.17 -19.46
N ARG A 73 4.92 0.79 -19.06
CA ARG A 73 3.59 0.17 -19.05
C ARG A 73 3.15 -0.18 -20.47
N THR A 74 2.79 -1.44 -20.69
CA THR A 74 2.27 -1.90 -21.99
C THR A 74 0.76 -2.12 -21.97
N ASP A 75 0.20 -2.49 -20.82
CA ASP A 75 -1.24 -2.59 -20.59
C ASP A 75 -1.77 -1.26 -20.03
N PRO A 76 -2.62 -0.50 -20.76
CA PRO A 76 -3.17 0.76 -20.27
C PRO A 76 -4.09 0.60 -19.05
N SER A 77 -4.52 -0.62 -18.72
CA SER A 77 -5.33 -0.90 -17.52
C SER A 77 -4.51 -1.04 -16.24
N LEU A 78 -3.18 -1.22 -16.33
CA LEU A 78 -2.30 -1.27 -15.17
C LEU A 78 -2.24 0.11 -14.51
N VAL A 79 -2.70 0.20 -13.26
CA VAL A 79 -2.69 1.44 -12.47
C VAL A 79 -1.34 1.63 -11.77
N ILE A 80 -0.67 2.75 -12.05
CA ILE A 80 0.59 3.14 -11.41
C ILE A 80 0.29 4.15 -10.31
N ILE A 81 0.64 3.79 -9.08
CA ILE A 81 0.40 4.59 -7.89
C ILE A 81 1.73 5.16 -7.41
N ALA A 82 1.85 6.48 -7.36
CA ALA A 82 3.04 7.12 -6.80
C ALA A 82 2.85 7.38 -5.31
N ARG A 83 3.68 6.73 -4.49
CA ARG A 83 3.68 6.88 -3.04
C ARG A 83 4.74 7.90 -2.60
N THR A 84 4.39 8.74 -1.63
CA THR A 84 5.35 9.59 -0.92
C THR A 84 5.32 9.28 0.58
N ASP A 85 6.51 9.11 1.15
CA ASP A 85 6.75 8.93 2.58
C ASP A 85 7.28 10.20 3.25
N ALA A 86 7.34 11.32 2.51
CA ALA A 86 7.93 12.59 2.90
C ALA A 86 7.21 13.30 4.06
N LEU A 87 5.99 12.89 4.41
CA LEU A 87 5.22 13.54 5.47
C LEU A 87 5.95 13.51 6.82
N GLN A 88 6.57 12.39 7.18
CA GLN A 88 7.28 12.25 8.44
C GLN A 88 8.63 13.00 8.47
N PRO A 89 9.52 12.88 7.46
CA PRO A 89 10.82 13.55 7.50
C PRO A 89 10.78 15.03 7.08
N ASN A 90 9.90 15.42 6.16
CA ASN A 90 9.93 16.73 5.51
C ASN A 90 8.67 17.59 5.77
N GLY A 91 7.61 16.98 6.31
CA GLY A 91 6.38 17.69 6.68
C GLY A 91 5.32 17.73 5.58
N TRP A 92 4.21 18.40 5.90
CA TRP A 92 2.98 18.39 5.10
C TRP A 92 3.17 18.97 3.70
N ASP A 93 3.73 20.17 3.60
CA ASP A 93 3.79 20.91 2.35
C ASP A 93 4.65 20.20 1.30
N ASP A 94 5.78 19.62 1.72
CA ASP A 94 6.63 18.81 0.84
C ASP A 94 5.90 17.54 0.37
N ALA A 95 5.22 16.83 1.27
CA ALA A 95 4.47 15.63 0.90
C ALA A 95 3.35 15.93 -0.11
N MET A 96 2.60 17.03 0.07
CA MET A 96 1.56 17.44 -0.87
C MET A 96 2.16 17.88 -2.22
N ALA A 97 3.27 18.63 -2.21
CA ALA A 97 3.95 19.07 -3.42
C ALA A 97 4.49 17.87 -4.23
N ARG A 98 5.07 16.88 -3.55
CA ARG A 98 5.52 15.60 -4.14
C ARG A 98 4.37 14.83 -4.75
N ALA A 99 3.26 14.65 -4.03
CA ALA A 99 2.08 13.96 -4.56
C ALA A 99 1.59 14.62 -5.87
N ARG A 100 1.45 15.95 -5.91
CA ARG A 100 1.07 16.67 -7.14
C ARG A 100 2.09 16.52 -8.25
N ARG A 101 3.39 16.62 -7.93
CA ARG A 101 4.48 16.42 -8.88
C ARG A 101 4.43 15.03 -9.50
N TYR A 102 4.24 13.99 -8.71
CA TYR A 102 4.18 12.61 -9.21
C TYR A 102 2.92 12.36 -10.04
N ARG A 103 1.79 12.98 -9.67
CA ARG A 103 0.60 12.98 -10.53
C ARG A 103 0.87 13.66 -11.88
N ALA A 104 1.54 14.81 -11.88
CA ALA A 104 1.92 15.53 -13.11
C ALA A 104 2.92 14.75 -13.97
N ALA A 105 3.75 13.90 -13.36
CA ALA A 105 4.68 13.00 -14.04
C ALA A 105 4.00 11.80 -14.72
N GLY A 106 2.70 11.60 -14.50
CA GLY A 106 1.88 10.61 -15.19
C GLY A 106 1.36 9.46 -14.32
N ALA A 107 1.65 9.42 -13.01
CA ALA A 107 1.04 8.43 -12.13
C ALA A 107 -0.49 8.55 -12.15
N ASP A 108 -1.21 7.44 -12.18
CA ASP A 108 -2.68 7.44 -12.26
C ASP A 108 -3.33 7.83 -10.93
N MET A 109 -2.66 7.49 -9.82
CA MET A 109 -3.11 7.73 -8.46
C MET A 109 -1.92 8.09 -7.56
N VAL A 110 -2.18 8.79 -6.47
CA VAL A 110 -1.17 9.13 -5.46
C VAL A 110 -1.46 8.46 -4.13
N PHE A 111 -0.43 8.23 -3.34
CA PHE A 111 -0.52 7.67 -2.01
C PHE A 111 0.39 8.46 -1.06
N VAL A 112 -0.20 9.33 -0.25
CA VAL A 112 0.53 10.00 0.84
C VAL A 112 0.47 9.11 2.07
N ASP A 113 1.60 8.51 2.46
CA ASP A 113 1.62 7.55 3.55
C ASP A 113 1.82 8.20 4.93
N GLY A 114 1.34 7.53 5.97
CA GLY A 114 1.51 7.95 7.36
C GLY A 114 0.55 9.05 7.81
N LEU A 115 -0.68 9.09 7.30
CA LEU A 115 -1.74 9.96 7.82
C LEU A 115 -2.24 9.43 9.18
N LYS A 116 -1.88 10.12 10.28
CA LYS A 116 -2.03 9.61 11.66
C LYS A 116 -3.29 10.05 12.42
N SER A 117 -4.17 10.85 11.82
CA SER A 117 -5.44 11.23 12.47
C SER A 117 -6.55 11.43 11.43
N ARG A 118 -7.81 11.40 11.89
CA ARG A 118 -8.98 11.66 11.03
C ARG A 118 -8.91 13.06 10.40
N GLU A 119 -8.50 14.07 11.17
CA GLU A 119 -8.37 15.45 10.73
C GLU A 119 -7.31 15.57 9.63
N VAL A 120 -6.18 14.88 9.80
CA VAL A 120 -5.10 14.83 8.81
C VAL A 120 -5.56 14.13 7.53
N ILE A 121 -6.36 13.06 7.64
CA ILE A 121 -6.96 12.36 6.48
C ILE A 121 -7.91 13.29 5.71
N ILE A 122 -8.80 14.00 6.41
CA ILE A 122 -9.73 14.96 5.79
C ILE A 122 -8.95 16.08 5.08
N ARG A 123 -7.88 16.57 5.71
CA ARG A 123 -7.01 17.60 5.11
C ARG A 123 -6.35 17.11 3.83
N ALA A 124 -5.79 15.89 3.82
CA ALA A 124 -5.18 15.30 2.61
C ALA A 124 -6.21 15.18 1.47
N ALA A 125 -7.41 14.68 1.80
CA ALA A 125 -8.50 14.55 0.83
C ALA A 125 -8.87 15.90 0.19
N SER A 126 -8.98 16.95 1.02
CA SER A 126 -9.26 18.31 0.56
C SER A 126 -8.12 18.92 -0.27
N ASP A 127 -6.88 18.84 0.23
CA ASP A 127 -5.74 19.46 -0.44
C ASP A 127 -5.51 18.81 -1.81
N LEU A 128 -5.61 17.48 -1.91
CA LEU A 128 -5.42 16.73 -3.16
C LEU A 128 -6.75 16.46 -3.90
N ALA A 129 -7.79 17.25 -3.65
CA ALA A 129 -9.08 17.11 -4.32
C ALA A 129 -8.94 17.08 -5.86
N GLY A 130 -9.63 16.14 -6.50
CA GLY A 130 -9.56 15.90 -7.95
C GLY A 130 -8.39 15.02 -8.40
N ILE A 131 -7.47 14.65 -7.49
CA ILE A 131 -6.45 13.63 -7.74
C ILE A 131 -6.93 12.32 -7.11
N PRO A 132 -7.00 11.19 -7.85
CA PRO A 132 -7.27 9.89 -7.26
C PRO A 132 -6.25 9.56 -6.18
N GLN A 133 -6.72 9.10 -5.03
CA GLN A 133 -5.89 8.84 -3.86
C GLN A 133 -6.13 7.44 -3.29
N LEU A 134 -5.05 6.80 -2.87
CA LEU A 134 -5.06 5.59 -2.04
C LEU A 134 -4.87 5.98 -0.58
N LEU A 135 -5.71 5.45 0.30
CA LEU A 135 -5.60 5.59 1.74
C LEU A 135 -5.25 4.24 2.40
N ASN A 136 -4.19 4.22 3.19
CA ASN A 136 -3.81 3.06 4.01
C ASN A 136 -3.97 3.40 5.49
N THR A 137 -5.00 2.87 6.16
CA THR A 137 -5.29 3.22 7.56
C THR A 137 -6.22 2.21 8.25
N TRP A 138 -6.55 2.51 9.50
CA TRP A 138 -7.63 1.90 10.30
C TRP A 138 -8.44 2.96 11.08
N LEU A 139 -8.14 4.25 10.88
CA LEU A 139 -8.67 5.37 11.68
C LEU A 139 -10.06 5.83 11.23
N VAL A 140 -10.47 5.48 10.00
CA VAL A 140 -11.77 5.76 9.41
C VAL A 140 -12.27 4.53 8.68
N THR A 141 -13.58 4.41 8.51
CA THR A 141 -14.17 3.28 7.77
C THR A 141 -13.93 3.39 6.26
N PRO A 142 -14.03 2.28 5.50
CA PRO A 142 -14.00 2.34 4.04
C PRO A 142 -15.10 3.23 3.44
N GLN A 143 -16.27 3.28 4.08
CA GLN A 143 -17.36 4.16 3.64
C GLN A 143 -17.00 5.64 3.84
N GLU A 144 -16.50 6.01 5.03
CA GLU A 144 -16.04 7.39 5.28
C GLU A 144 -14.90 7.79 4.33
N ALA A 145 -13.95 6.90 4.06
CA ALA A 145 -12.89 7.17 3.09
C ALA A 145 -13.44 7.42 1.68
N ARG A 146 -14.45 6.64 1.25
CA ARG A 146 -15.15 6.86 -0.02
C ARG A 146 -15.86 8.20 -0.05
N ASP A 147 -16.55 8.56 1.03
CA ASP A 147 -17.29 9.83 1.14
C ASP A 147 -16.34 11.05 1.10
N LEU A 148 -15.10 10.88 1.57
CA LEU A 148 -14.03 11.87 1.46
C LEU A 148 -13.37 11.93 0.07
N GLY A 149 -13.70 11.01 -0.84
CA GLY A 149 -13.18 10.98 -2.22
C GLY A 149 -11.93 10.14 -2.43
N PHE A 150 -11.52 9.29 -1.48
CA PHE A 150 -10.46 8.30 -1.72
C PHE A 150 -10.95 7.20 -2.67
N ALA A 151 -10.12 6.85 -3.65
CA ALA A 151 -10.45 5.87 -4.68
C ALA A 151 -10.17 4.44 -4.21
N VAL A 152 -9.13 4.25 -3.40
CA VAL A 152 -8.70 2.94 -2.88
C VAL A 152 -8.45 3.04 -1.38
N TYR A 153 -8.84 2.00 -0.65
CA TYR A 153 -8.62 1.87 0.78
C TYR A 153 -7.91 0.54 1.09
N ILE A 154 -6.76 0.61 1.75
CA ILE A 154 -6.07 -0.56 2.34
C ILE A 154 -6.37 -0.57 3.84
N HIS A 155 -7.02 -1.65 4.31
CA HIS A 155 -7.46 -1.79 5.70
C HIS A 155 -6.38 -2.42 6.59
N LEU A 156 -5.42 -1.61 7.06
CA LEU A 156 -4.31 -2.13 7.88
C LEU A 156 -4.77 -2.77 9.19
N GLY A 157 -5.94 -2.39 9.70
CA GLY A 157 -6.53 -2.96 10.91
C GLY A 157 -6.69 -4.49 10.89
N VAL A 158 -6.86 -5.10 9.70
CA VAL A 158 -6.94 -6.57 9.56
C VAL A 158 -5.62 -7.22 9.98
N MET A 159 -4.50 -6.70 9.48
CA MET A 159 -3.16 -7.19 9.83
C MET A 159 -2.85 -6.98 11.32
N LEU A 160 -3.17 -5.80 11.85
CA LEU A 160 -2.98 -5.50 13.28
C LEU A 160 -3.77 -6.45 14.18
N ARG A 161 -5.02 -6.76 13.79
CA ARG A 161 -5.86 -7.69 14.53
C ARG A 161 -5.31 -9.12 14.50
N HIS A 162 -4.91 -9.61 13.32
CA HIS A 162 -4.29 -10.93 13.20
C HIS A 162 -3.04 -11.07 14.05
N PHE A 163 -2.19 -10.04 14.10
CA PHE A 163 -0.99 -10.07 14.95
C PHE A 163 -1.35 -10.15 16.45
N ALA A 164 -2.37 -9.40 16.88
CA ALA A 164 -2.82 -9.44 18.27
C ALA A 164 -3.39 -10.82 18.66
N ASP A 165 -4.21 -11.41 17.79
CA ASP A 165 -4.81 -12.72 18.00
C ASP A 165 -3.73 -13.82 18.03
N PHE A 166 -2.78 -13.79 17.09
CA PHE A 166 -1.65 -14.73 17.06
C PHE A 166 -0.82 -14.67 18.34
N ARG A 167 -0.53 -13.47 18.83
CA ARG A 167 0.19 -13.29 20.10
C ARG A 167 -0.57 -13.87 21.29
N ALA A 168 -1.89 -13.66 21.35
CA ALA A 168 -2.73 -14.19 22.43
C ALA A 168 -2.73 -15.73 22.43
N GLN A 169 -2.85 -16.36 21.26
CA GLN A 169 -2.80 -17.81 21.11
C GLN A 169 -1.46 -18.40 21.58
N LEU A 170 -0.34 -17.76 21.23
CA LEU A 170 0.98 -18.19 21.70
C LEU A 170 1.17 -18.01 23.21
N GLN A 171 0.54 -16.98 23.80
CA GLN A 171 0.57 -16.77 25.25
C GLN A 171 -0.24 -17.85 25.98
N GLU A 172 -1.42 -18.21 25.46
CA GLU A 172 -2.23 -19.32 25.99
C GLU A 172 -1.43 -20.63 25.95
N LEU A 173 -0.88 -20.98 24.79
CA LEU A 173 -0.08 -22.19 24.60
C LEU A 173 1.08 -22.26 25.61
N LYS A 174 1.75 -21.13 25.85
CA LYS A 174 2.85 -21.04 26.83
C LYS A 174 2.38 -21.27 28.27
N GLN A 175 1.18 -20.82 28.63
CA GLN A 175 0.66 -20.87 30.00
C GLN A 175 -0.01 -22.20 30.33
N THR A 176 -0.74 -22.78 29.38
CA THR A 176 -1.61 -23.95 29.61
C THR A 176 -1.07 -25.23 28.98
N GLY A 177 -0.15 -25.12 28.01
CA GLY A 177 0.29 -26.25 27.18
C GLY A 177 -0.71 -26.64 26.08
N ALA A 178 -1.79 -25.88 25.88
CA ALA A 178 -2.82 -26.13 24.88
C ALA A 178 -3.34 -24.82 24.26
N ILE A 179 -4.06 -24.94 23.14
CA ILE A 179 -4.85 -23.85 22.55
C ILE A 179 -6.30 -24.32 22.54
N ALA A 180 -7.20 -23.59 23.19
CA ALA A 180 -8.62 -23.87 23.14
C ALA A 180 -9.17 -23.56 21.73
N LEU A 181 -9.78 -24.56 21.10
CA LEU A 181 -10.48 -24.40 19.82
C LEU A 181 -11.98 -24.54 20.06
N ALA A 182 -12.78 -23.68 19.43
CA ALA A 182 -14.21 -23.91 19.33
C ALA A 182 -14.48 -25.18 18.51
N GLU A 183 -15.56 -25.91 18.79
CA GLU A 183 -15.91 -27.12 18.02
C GLU A 183 -16.02 -26.85 16.51
N SER A 184 -16.49 -25.65 16.12
CA SER A 184 -16.57 -25.21 14.72
C SER A 184 -15.21 -25.05 14.03
N ASP A 185 -14.15 -24.84 14.81
CA ASP A 185 -12.80 -24.52 14.33
C ASP A 185 -11.84 -25.71 14.47
N ALA A 186 -12.28 -26.79 15.12
CA ALA A 186 -11.52 -28.02 15.31
C ALA A 186 -11.49 -28.91 14.04
N THR A 187 -11.33 -28.30 12.87
CA THR A 187 -11.28 -28.98 11.58
C THR A 187 -10.31 -28.29 10.62
N VAL A 188 -9.65 -29.11 9.79
CA VAL A 188 -8.77 -28.62 8.71
C VAL A 188 -9.52 -28.41 7.39
N GLU A 189 -10.79 -28.78 7.31
CA GLU A 189 -11.60 -28.68 6.09
C GLU A 189 -11.68 -27.26 5.50
N PRO A 190 -11.80 -26.18 6.30
CA PRO A 190 -11.76 -24.83 5.75
C PRO A 190 -10.42 -24.53 5.06
N VAL A 191 -9.31 -25.00 5.63
CA VAL A 191 -7.97 -24.82 5.06
C VAL A 191 -7.83 -25.61 3.77
N THR A 192 -8.26 -26.88 3.74
CA THR A 192 -8.16 -27.70 2.53
C THR A 192 -9.03 -27.16 1.41
N ARG A 193 -10.24 -26.66 1.72
CA ARG A 193 -11.14 -26.02 0.75
C ARG A 193 -10.51 -24.78 0.11
N VAL A 194 -9.84 -23.95 0.90
CA VAL A 194 -9.11 -22.78 0.39
C VAL A 194 -7.94 -23.20 -0.52
N LEU A 195 -7.18 -24.22 -0.13
CA LEU A 195 -6.02 -24.69 -0.89
C LEU A 195 -6.39 -25.44 -2.17
N SER A 196 -7.53 -26.12 -2.20
CA SER A 196 -8.02 -26.85 -3.38
C SER A 196 -8.70 -25.96 -4.41
N GLY A 197 -8.84 -24.65 -4.16
CA GLY A 197 -9.48 -23.70 -5.07
C GLY A 197 -10.97 -23.98 -5.29
N GLY A 198 -11.67 -24.39 -4.23
CA GLY A 198 -13.08 -24.79 -4.27
C GLY A 198 -14.03 -23.76 -4.88
#